data_AF-A0A2C9WYV1-F1
#
_entry.id   AF-A0A2C9WYV1-F1
#
_cell.length_a   1.000
_cell.length_b   1.000
_cell.length_c   1.000
_cell.angle_alpha   90.00
_cell.angle_beta   90.00
_cell.angle_gamma   90.00
#
_symmetry.space_group_name_H-M   'P 1'
#
loop_
_entity.id
_entity.type
_entity.pdbx_description
1 polymer ?
#
loop_
_entity_poly.entity_id
_entity_poly.type
_entity_poly.pdbx_seq_one_letter_code
_entity_poly.pdbx_strand_id
1 'polypeptide(L)'
;MMLHLVCDISGSMSEGGKPFILRTLATTVAQWVRQGYGKAEIRLCAWSSEARSIPDWSVTDDLPVEMLVCHGSTNGQALVQLLGNEPDGKVLILTDGFWTRDDVKTLSRWQEGLPPDTLRVIQIGADANPHLSKGLKGAKVFAAEEVLAVLDNWLQADEEWA
;
A
#
# COMPACT_ATOMS: atom_id res chain seq x y z
N MET A 1 16.34 2.21 -3.38
CA MET A 1 15.07 2.95 -3.38
C MET A 1 14.23 2.49 -2.19
N MET A 2 13.40 3.35 -1.60
CA MET A 2 12.44 2.95 -0.55
C MET A 2 11.10 2.52 -1.17
N LEU A 3 10.45 1.52 -0.59
CA LEU A 3 9.03 1.18 -0.80
C LEU A 3 8.29 1.32 0.52
N HIS A 4 7.34 2.24 0.58
CA HIS A 4 6.36 2.32 1.66
C HIS A 4 5.24 1.32 1.38
N LEU A 5 5.24 0.20 2.10
CA LEU A 5 4.20 -0.82 2.02
C LEU A 5 3.12 -0.49 3.06
N VAL A 6 2.08 0.19 2.61
CA VAL A 6 0.99 0.68 3.46
C VAL A 6 -0.12 -0.36 3.52
N CYS A 7 -0.38 -0.87 4.72
CA CYS A 7 -1.44 -1.83 4.99
C CYS A 7 -2.61 -1.12 5.68
N ASP A 8 -3.75 -1.05 4.98
CA ASP A 8 -5.02 -0.64 5.56
C ASP A 8 -5.50 -1.71 6.55
N ILE A 9 -5.60 -1.33 7.82
CA ILE A 9 -6.10 -2.14 8.93
C ILE A 9 -7.37 -1.52 9.52
N SER A 10 -8.13 -0.77 8.73
CA SER A 10 -9.42 -0.21 9.14
C SER A 10 -10.49 -1.30 9.32
N GLY A 11 -11.61 -0.95 9.96
CA GLY A 11 -12.68 -1.90 10.25
C GLY A 11 -13.30 -2.57 9.01
N SER A 12 -13.32 -1.91 7.85
CA SER A 12 -13.84 -2.51 6.60
C SER A 12 -12.99 -3.69 6.13
N MET A 13 -11.71 -3.72 6.53
CA MET A 13 -10.78 -4.81 6.28
C MET A 13 -10.98 -6.02 7.20
N SER A 14 -11.92 -6.00 8.16
CA SER A 14 -12.08 -7.09 9.13
C SER A 14 -12.79 -8.34 8.60
N GLU A 15 -13.58 -8.21 7.52
CA GLU A 15 -14.44 -9.28 7.02
C GLU A 15 -13.93 -9.91 5.72
N GLY A 16 -14.61 -10.96 5.23
CA GLY A 16 -14.35 -11.55 3.91
C GLY A 16 -12.96 -12.19 3.75
N GLY A 17 -12.24 -12.44 4.85
CA GLY A 17 -10.86 -12.93 4.82
C GLY A 17 -9.83 -11.88 4.37
N LYS A 18 -10.21 -10.61 4.23
CA LYS A 18 -9.34 -9.51 3.80
C LYS A 18 -8.04 -9.39 4.62
N PRO A 19 -7.99 -9.61 5.96
CA PRO A 19 -6.73 -9.53 6.70
C PRO A 19 -5.72 -10.59 6.25
N PHE A 20 -6.20 -11.79 5.87
CA PHE A 20 -5.35 -12.87 5.38
C PHE A 20 -4.88 -12.64 3.95
N ILE A 21 -5.72 -12.01 3.11
CA ILE A 21 -5.32 -11.56 1.78
C ILE A 21 -4.24 -10.49 1.90
N LEU A 22 -4.44 -9.49 2.77
CA LEU A 22 -3.44 -8.45 3.07
C LEU A 22 -2.12 -9.07 3.53
N ARG A 23 -2.17 -10.03 4.47
CA ARG A 23 -0.98 -10.76 4.92
C ARG A 23 -0.26 -11.45 3.77
N THR A 24 -1.02 -12.13 2.92
CA THR A 24 -0.47 -12.85 1.76
C THR A 24 0.20 -11.89 0.79
N LEU A 25 -0.43 -10.75 0.49
CA LEU A 25 0.12 -9.72 -0.38
C LEU A 25 1.39 -9.10 0.19
N ALA A 26 1.37 -8.64 1.44
CA ALA A 26 2.54 -8.05 2.08
C ALA A 26 3.72 -9.03 2.15
N THR A 27 3.44 -10.30 2.49
CA THR A 27 4.44 -11.36 2.50
C THR A 27 4.98 -11.63 1.09
N THR A 28 4.12 -11.61 0.07
CA THR A 28 4.54 -11.81 -1.33
C THR A 28 5.48 -10.70 -1.79
N VAL A 29 5.16 -9.44 -1.49
CA VAL A 29 6.03 -8.28 -1.80
C VAL A 29 7.38 -8.42 -1.10
N ALA A 30 7.39 -8.76 0.19
CA ALA A 30 8.60 -8.98 0.97
C ALA A 30 9.48 -10.09 0.38
N GLN A 31 8.86 -11.24 0.06
CA GLN A 31 9.56 -12.38 -0.53
C GLN A 31 10.10 -12.07 -1.93
N TRP A 32 9.36 -11.32 -2.73
CA TRP A 32 9.77 -10.93 -4.08
C TRP A 32 11.03 -10.04 -4.04
N VAL A 33 11.07 -9.06 -3.14
CA VAL A 33 12.27 -8.25 -2.89
C VAL A 33 13.41 -9.10 -2.31
N ARG A 34 13.12 -9.97 -1.33
CA ARG A 34 14.11 -10.86 -0.70
C ARG A 34 14.80 -11.78 -1.71
N GLN A 35 14.08 -12.21 -2.74
CA GLN A 35 14.60 -13.06 -3.81
C GLN A 35 15.41 -12.29 -4.86
N GLY A 36 15.55 -10.96 -4.71
CA GLY A 36 16.36 -10.13 -5.58
C GLY A 36 15.65 -9.66 -6.85
N TYR A 37 14.35 -9.95 -7.01
CA TYR A 37 13.58 -9.46 -8.16
C TYR A 37 13.33 -7.94 -8.10
N GLY A 38 13.38 -7.36 -6.90
CA GLY A 38 13.30 -5.92 -6.65
C GLY A 38 14.51 -5.39 -5.89
N LYS A 39 14.90 -4.15 -6.18
CA LYS A 39 15.98 -3.42 -5.50
C LYS A 39 15.41 -2.29 -4.64
N ALA A 40 14.59 -2.66 -3.66
CA ALA A 40 13.96 -1.71 -2.73
C ALA A 40 14.14 -2.14 -1.26
N GLU A 41 14.37 -1.17 -0.38
CA GLU A 41 14.17 -1.35 1.05
C GLU A 41 12.67 -1.16 1.34
N ILE A 42 12.08 -2.02 2.18
CA ILE A 42 10.65 -1.95 2.48
C ILE A 42 10.45 -1.35 3.87
N ARG A 43 9.72 -0.23 3.92
CA ARG A 43 9.14 0.32 5.15
C ARG A 43 7.70 -0.14 5.26
N LEU A 44 7.45 -1.04 6.21
CA LEU A 44 6.11 -1.52 6.50
C LEU A 44 5.33 -0.48 7.30
N CYS A 45 4.11 -0.19 6.88
CA CYS A 45 3.26 0.82 7.51
C CYS A 45 1.87 0.23 7.81
N ALA A 46 1.36 0.48 9.01
CA ALA A 46 -0.02 0.18 9.38
C ALA A 46 -0.85 1.47 9.32
N TRP A 47 -2.05 1.39 8.75
CA TRP A 47 -2.92 2.55 8.56
C TRP A 47 -4.38 2.25 8.90
N SER A 48 -4.94 3.03 9.82
CA SER A 48 -6.38 3.14 10.10
C SER A 48 -6.69 4.61 10.45
N SER A 49 -7.16 4.90 11.66
CA SER A 49 -7.35 6.27 12.14
C SER A 49 -6.03 7.02 12.30
N GLU A 50 -4.95 6.27 12.54
CA GLU A 50 -3.57 6.71 12.56
C GLU A 50 -2.76 5.95 11.50
N ALA A 51 -1.63 6.54 11.08
CA ALA A 51 -0.68 5.88 10.21
C ALA A 51 0.68 5.82 10.91
N ARG A 52 1.28 4.65 10.95
CA ARG A 52 2.60 4.45 11.59
C ARG A 52 3.45 3.45 10.82
N SER A 53 4.76 3.70 10.78
CA SER A 53 5.72 2.69 10.35
C SER A 53 5.94 1.66 11.45
N ILE A 54 6.17 0.40 11.06
CA ILE A 54 6.54 -0.68 11.97
C ILE A 54 8.06 -0.68 12.10
N PRO A 55 8.61 -0.31 13.27
CA PRO A 55 10.05 -0.30 13.48
C PRO A 55 10.61 -1.73 13.46
N ASP A 56 11.88 -1.86 13.07
CA ASP A 56 12.66 -3.10 13.13
C ASP A 56 12.11 -4.30 12.34
N TRP A 57 11.04 -4.13 11.57
CA TRP A 57 10.55 -5.16 10.66
C TRP A 57 11.43 -5.27 9.41
N SER A 58 11.75 -6.50 9.01
CA SER A 58 12.52 -6.83 7.82
C SER A 58 11.79 -7.80 6.91
N VAL A 59 12.24 -7.90 5.65
CA VAL A 59 11.67 -8.82 4.65
C VAL A 59 11.85 -10.32 4.98
N THR A 60 12.61 -10.65 6.02
CA THR A 60 12.76 -12.01 6.55
C THR A 60 11.80 -12.32 7.69
N ASP A 61 11.15 -11.31 8.27
CA ASP A 61 10.24 -11.48 9.39
C ASP A 61 8.83 -11.83 8.92
N ASP A 62 8.08 -12.50 9.80
CA ASP A 62 6.64 -12.65 9.60
C ASP A 62 5.95 -11.29 9.68
N LEU A 63 4.80 -11.16 9.00
CA LEU A 63 3.95 -9.98 9.18
C LEU A 63 3.46 -9.93 10.64
N PRO A 64 3.63 -8.80 11.34
CA PRO A 64 3.20 -8.66 12.73
C PRO A 64 1.71 -8.97 12.92
N VAL A 65 1.37 -9.71 13.98
CA VAL A 65 0.00 -10.23 14.20
C VAL A 65 -0.99 -9.10 14.44
N GLU A 66 -0.54 -7.98 15.00
CA GLU A 66 -1.34 -6.77 15.19
C GLU A 66 -1.83 -6.16 13.88
N MET A 67 -1.18 -6.45 12.75
CA MET A 67 -1.64 -6.00 11.42
C MET A 67 -2.85 -6.79 10.91
N LEU A 68 -3.23 -7.86 11.62
CA LEU A 68 -4.46 -8.62 11.35
C LEU A 68 -5.65 -8.12 12.18
N VAL A 69 -5.40 -7.19 13.12
CA VAL A 69 -6.44 -6.65 14.01
C VAL A 69 -7.04 -5.39 13.39
N CYS A 70 -8.05 -5.60 12.55
CA CYS A 70 -8.72 -4.53 11.80
C CYS A 70 -9.77 -3.80 12.64
N HIS A 71 -9.66 -2.47 12.75
CA HIS A 71 -10.58 -1.65 13.54
C HIS A 71 -10.57 -0.17 13.13
N GLY A 72 -11.58 0.57 13.57
CA GLY A 72 -11.70 2.01 13.28
C GLY A 72 -11.99 2.31 11.81
N SER A 73 -11.66 3.52 11.38
CA SER A 73 -11.81 3.99 10.01
C SER A 73 -10.50 4.61 9.52
N THR A 74 -10.23 4.54 8.22
CA THR A 74 -9.08 5.22 7.61
C THR A 74 -9.11 6.72 7.86
N ASN A 75 -7.92 7.33 7.95
CA ASN A 75 -7.73 8.78 7.97
C ASN A 75 -6.67 9.17 6.94
N GLY A 76 -7.11 9.81 5.85
CA GLY A 76 -6.24 10.22 4.75
C GLY A 76 -5.18 11.24 5.17
N GLN A 77 -5.49 12.14 6.09
CA GLN A 77 -4.52 13.12 6.60
C GLN A 77 -3.40 12.44 7.40
N ALA A 78 -3.73 11.45 8.22
CA ALA A 78 -2.73 10.69 8.97
C ALA A 78 -1.75 9.99 8.02
N LEU A 79 -2.24 9.38 6.93
CA LEU A 79 -1.39 8.74 5.94
C LEU A 79 -0.47 9.75 5.22
N VAL A 80 -1.02 10.88 4.79
CA VAL A 80 -0.24 11.95 4.14
C VAL A 80 0.83 12.51 5.09
N GLN A 81 0.53 12.67 6.37
CA GLN A 81 1.50 13.12 7.38
C GLN A 81 2.64 12.11 7.57
N LEU A 82 2.35 10.81 7.56
CA LEU A 82 3.37 9.76 7.65
C LEU A 82 4.29 9.76 6.42
N LEU A 83 3.71 9.84 5.22
CA LEU A 83 4.44 9.73 3.96
C LEU A 83 5.13 11.03 3.54
N GLY A 84 4.64 12.17 4.03
CA GLY A 84 5.04 13.50 3.57
C GLY A 84 4.44 13.86 2.20
N ASN A 85 4.70 15.09 1.76
CA ASN A 85 4.26 15.58 0.45
C ASN A 85 5.06 14.95 -0.71
N GLU A 86 6.31 14.59 -0.44
CA GLU A 86 7.22 13.92 -1.37
C GLU A 86 7.85 12.73 -0.64
N PRO A 87 7.24 11.53 -0.71
CA PRO A 87 7.81 10.34 -0.07
C PRO A 87 9.17 10.01 -0.68
N ASP A 88 10.09 9.51 0.15
CA ASP A 88 11.47 9.12 -0.19
C ASP A 88 11.55 7.81 -1.03
N GLY A 89 10.53 7.54 -1.86
CA GLY A 89 10.44 6.34 -2.68
C GLY A 89 9.05 6.08 -3.24
N LYS A 90 8.77 4.81 -3.54
CA LYS A 90 7.47 4.35 -4.05
C LYS A 90 6.51 4.08 -2.90
N VAL A 91 5.21 4.16 -3.18
CA VAL A 91 4.15 3.86 -2.21
C VAL A 91 3.23 2.80 -2.80
N LEU A 92 3.07 1.69 -2.08
CA LEU A 92 2.10 0.63 -2.38
C LEU A 92 1.06 0.57 -1.27
N ILE A 93 -0.20 0.89 -1.59
CA ILE A 93 -1.31 0.81 -0.63
C ILE A 93 -2.08 -0.49 -0.85
N LEU A 94 -2.27 -1.26 0.22
CA LEU A 94 -3.09 -2.46 0.29
C LEU A 94 -4.38 -2.11 1.05
N THR A 95 -5.54 -2.11 0.38
CA THR A 95 -6.80 -1.58 0.94
C THR A 95 -8.03 -2.15 0.26
N ASP A 96 -9.19 -2.12 0.91
CA ASP A 96 -10.49 -2.33 0.26
C ASP A 96 -11.13 -1.03 -0.26
N GLY A 97 -10.52 0.13 0.02
CA GLY A 97 -10.87 1.42 -0.54
C GLY A 97 -12.15 2.06 0.01
N PHE A 98 -12.74 1.54 1.09
CA PHE A 98 -13.94 2.10 1.72
C PHE A 98 -13.63 3.34 2.56
N TRP A 99 -13.14 4.38 1.89
CA TRP A 99 -12.77 5.64 2.53
C TRP A 99 -13.91 6.65 2.54
N THR A 100 -13.85 7.59 3.47
CA THR A 100 -14.79 8.70 3.49
C THR A 100 -14.56 9.62 2.30
N ARG A 101 -15.56 10.45 1.95
CA ARG A 101 -15.41 11.42 0.85
C ARG A 101 -14.27 12.41 1.08
N ASP A 102 -14.01 12.78 2.33
CA ASP A 102 -12.96 13.74 2.67
C ASP A 102 -11.57 13.10 2.64
N ASP A 103 -11.47 11.82 2.99
CA ASP A 103 -10.24 11.04 2.79
C ASP A 103 -9.92 10.87 1.30
N VAL A 104 -10.93 10.54 0.47
CA VAL A 104 -10.75 10.46 -0.99
C VAL A 104 -10.24 11.78 -1.55
N LYS A 105 -10.83 12.92 -1.16
CA LYS A 105 -10.36 14.25 -1.59
C LYS A 105 -8.93 14.53 -1.13
N THR A 106 -8.61 14.18 0.11
CA THR A 106 -7.27 14.38 0.69
C THR A 106 -6.23 13.58 -0.09
N LEU A 107 -6.47 12.28 -0.26
CA LEU A 107 -5.53 11.38 -0.92
C LEU A 107 -5.43 11.65 -2.43
N SER A 108 -6.52 12.05 -3.09
CA SER A 108 -6.48 12.47 -4.49
C SER A 108 -5.59 13.70 -4.68
N ARG A 109 -5.73 14.73 -3.84
CA ARG A 109 -4.89 15.94 -3.91
C ARG A 109 -3.43 15.64 -3.63
N TRP A 110 -3.17 14.77 -2.65
CA TRP A 110 -1.81 14.34 -2.35
C TRP A 110 -1.20 13.60 -3.55
N GLN A 111 -1.94 12.64 -4.14
CA GLN A 111 -1.48 11.88 -5.30
C GLN A 111 -1.26 12.74 -6.55
N GLU A 112 -2.07 13.78 -6.77
CA GLU A 112 -1.89 14.76 -7.85
C GLU A 112 -0.56 15.52 -7.75
N GLY A 113 -0.03 15.68 -6.53
CA GLY A 113 1.26 16.32 -6.28
C GLY A 113 2.47 15.39 -6.43
N LEU A 114 2.26 14.08 -6.54
CA LEU A 114 3.35 13.12 -6.62
C LEU A 114 3.94 13.04 -8.04
N PRO A 115 5.25 12.70 -8.17
CA PRO A 115 5.81 12.33 -9.45
C PRO A 115 5.05 11.15 -10.08
N PRO A 116 5.01 11.04 -11.43
CA PRO A 116 4.36 9.94 -12.11
C PRO A 116 4.85 8.56 -11.61
N ASP A 117 3.93 7.60 -11.57
CA ASP A 117 4.22 6.21 -11.15
C ASP A 117 4.83 6.07 -9.74
N THR A 118 4.60 7.04 -8.85
CA THR A 118 5.03 6.96 -7.43
C THR A 118 4.09 6.08 -6.59
N LEU A 119 2.79 6.11 -6.88
CA LEU A 119 1.75 5.41 -6.13
C LEU A 119 1.11 4.30 -6.97
N ARG A 120 1.06 3.09 -6.41
CA ARG A 120 0.20 1.99 -6.87
C ARG A 120 -0.68 1.53 -5.70
N VAL A 121 -1.86 1.02 -6.03
CA VAL A 121 -2.84 0.53 -5.05
C VAL A 121 -3.28 -0.87 -5.43
N ILE A 122 -3.29 -1.78 -4.47
CA ILE A 122 -3.90 -3.10 -4.61
C ILE A 122 -5.19 -3.13 -3.81
N GLN A 123 -6.27 -3.43 -4.52
CA GLN A 123 -7.61 -3.53 -3.98
C GLN A 123 -7.85 -4.93 -3.42
N ILE A 124 -8.37 -5.02 -2.18
CA ILE A 124 -8.52 -6.26 -1.42
C ILE A 124 -9.98 -6.52 -1.09
N GLY A 125 -10.46 -7.70 -1.45
CA GLY A 125 -11.82 -8.17 -1.16
C GLY A 125 -12.76 -8.04 -2.36
N ALA A 126 -13.68 -8.99 -2.49
CA ALA A 126 -14.65 -9.01 -3.58
C ALA A 126 -15.69 -7.87 -3.48
N ASP A 127 -15.87 -7.33 -2.28
CA ASP A 127 -16.75 -6.21 -1.96
C ASP A 127 -16.03 -4.86 -2.02
N ALA A 128 -14.73 -4.84 -2.31
CA ALA A 128 -13.94 -3.62 -2.28
C ALA A 128 -14.51 -2.51 -3.17
N ASN A 129 -14.27 -1.26 -2.76
CA ASN A 129 -14.92 -0.09 -3.33
C ASN A 129 -14.71 0.00 -4.85
N PRO A 130 -15.76 -0.19 -5.67
CA PRO A 130 -15.64 -0.20 -7.14
C PRO A 130 -15.34 1.19 -7.72
N HIS A 131 -15.32 2.23 -6.89
CA HIS A 131 -15.03 3.61 -7.28
C HIS A 131 -13.65 4.07 -6.83
N LEU A 132 -12.83 3.20 -6.22
CA LEU A 132 -11.49 3.55 -5.75
C LEU A 132 -10.61 4.16 -6.86
N SER A 133 -10.60 3.53 -8.04
CA SER A 133 -9.89 4.03 -9.23
C SER A 133 -10.37 5.39 -9.74
N LYS A 134 -11.64 5.75 -9.47
CA LYS A 134 -12.18 7.09 -9.80
C LYS A 134 -11.84 8.12 -8.72
N GLY A 135 -11.68 7.66 -7.48
CA GLY A 135 -11.36 8.49 -6.31
C GLY A 135 -9.90 8.94 -6.27
N LEU A 136 -8.96 8.11 -6.75
CA LEU A 136 -7.54 8.44 -6.85
C LEU A 136 -7.13 8.66 -8.31
N LYS A 137 -7.38 9.86 -8.83
CA LYS A 137 -7.15 10.19 -10.24
C LYS A 137 -5.66 10.25 -10.59
N GLY A 138 -5.13 9.14 -11.08
CA GLY A 138 -3.74 9.01 -11.53
C GLY A 138 -2.96 7.93 -10.80
N ALA A 139 -3.50 7.37 -9.71
CA ALA A 139 -3.00 6.12 -9.16
C ALA A 139 -3.38 4.95 -10.06
N LYS A 140 -2.44 4.02 -10.25
CA LYS A 140 -2.76 2.72 -10.85
C LYS A 140 -3.35 1.83 -9.76
N VAL A 141 -4.58 1.35 -9.96
CA VAL A 141 -5.30 0.46 -9.05
C VAL A 141 -5.39 -0.92 -9.69
N PHE A 142 -5.02 -1.94 -8.93
CA PHE A 142 -4.93 -3.33 -9.37
C PHE A 142 -5.74 -4.25 -8.46
N ALA A 143 -6.13 -5.41 -8.96
CA ALA A 143 -6.69 -6.47 -8.13
C ALA A 143 -5.58 -7.18 -7.32
N ALA A 144 -5.97 -7.85 -6.24
CA ALA A 144 -5.03 -8.60 -5.39
C ALA A 144 -4.26 -9.68 -6.15
N GLU A 145 -4.91 -10.33 -7.10
CA GLU A 145 -4.34 -11.41 -7.93
C GLU A 145 -3.23 -10.91 -8.86
N GLU A 146 -3.15 -9.60 -9.09
CA GLU A 146 -2.18 -8.98 -9.99
C GLU A 146 -0.88 -8.56 -9.28
N VAL A 147 -0.67 -8.93 -8.00
CA VAL A 147 0.44 -8.47 -7.16
C VAL A 147 1.81 -8.53 -7.86
N LEU A 148 2.12 -9.56 -8.63
CA LEU A 148 3.40 -9.66 -9.34
C LEU A 148 3.51 -8.66 -10.49
N ALA A 149 2.42 -8.41 -11.23
CA ALA A 149 2.38 -7.38 -12.27
C ALA A 149 2.46 -5.97 -11.68
N VAL A 150 1.98 -5.77 -10.44
CA VAL A 150 2.15 -4.50 -9.71
C VAL A 150 3.62 -4.21 -9.39
N LEU A 151 4.44 -5.24 -9.15
CA LEU A 151 5.85 -5.07 -8.78
C LEU A 151 6.78 -5.02 -9.99
N ASP A 152 6.38 -5.68 -11.08
CA ASP A 152 7.18 -5.77 -12.29
C ASP A 152 7.48 -4.40 -12.91
N ASN A 153 8.72 -4.20 -13.33
CA ASN A 153 9.26 -2.96 -13.90
C ASN A 153 9.03 -1.70 -13.05
N TRP A 154 8.81 -1.88 -11.74
CA TRP A 154 8.51 -0.77 -10.83
C TRP A 154 9.53 -0.59 -9.71
N LEU A 155 10.03 -1.70 -9.19
CA LEU A 155 10.99 -1.74 -8.10
C LEU A 155 12.38 -2.21 -8.52
N GLN A 156 12.58 -2.47 -9.81
CA GLN A 156 13.89 -2.73 -10.39
C GLN A 156 14.61 -1.39 -10.59
N ALA A 157 15.94 -1.38 -10.48
CA ALA A 157 16.72 -0.23 -10.94
C ALA A 157 16.56 -0.15 -12.45
N ASP A 158 16.50 1.06 -13.02
CA ASP A 158 16.60 1.23 -14.47
C ASP A 158 17.85 0.48 -14.94
N GLU A 159 17.65 -0.61 -15.67
CA GLU A 159 18.72 -1.18 -16.47
C GLU A 159 18.95 -0.17 -17.59
N GLU A 160 19.84 0.80 -17.34
CA GLU A 160 20.58 1.44 -18.42
C GLU A 160 21.20 0.30 -19.22
N TRP A 161 20.64 0.04 -20.40
CA TRP A 161 21.22 -0.86 -21.38
C TRP A 161 22.64 -0.37 -21.66
N ALA A 162 23.63 -1.01 -21.03
CA ALA A 162 25.05 -0.81 -21.26
C ALA A 162 25.48 -1.41 -22.60
#